data_AF-A0A3P3W1R1-F1
#
_entry.id   AF-A0A3P3W1R1-F1
#
_cell.length_a   1.000
_cell.length_b   1.000
_cell.length_c   1.000
_cell.angle_alpha   90.00
_cell.angle_beta   90.00
_cell.angle_gamma   90.00
#
_symmetry.space_group_name_H-M   'P 1'
#
loop_
_entity.id
_entity.type
_entity.pdbx_description
1 polymer ?
#
loop_
_entity_poly.entity_id
_entity_poly.type
_entity_poly.pdbx_seq_one_letter_code
_entity_poly.pdbx_strand_id
1 'polypeptide(L)'
;MFNLKKYYFDGIDKQGNALILYYAELKLFGFKIPYSSFILSLDETTEEISKLRKSIIGLNNSSFSNSSLKISGNWDTQSHSISEVLWQENNSKINWNCIVPKAEFEVEINNQMFSGLGYSEILEMNFVPWKMPISTLKWGRFLSENHTIIWIEWIGKQPLKKVFWNGKLIEDVDISDNEIHFKNQNTKLLFENPISIKDEKLLQIADSYPFLKIFFKNKFLNSREMKFKSQSTLINPENSENGFSLYETVLWEI
;
A
#
# COMPACT_ATOMS: atom_id res chain seq x y z
N MET A 1 -1.98 17.05 19.55
CA MET A 1 -1.03 15.99 19.16
C MET A 1 -1.49 15.35 17.86
N PHE A 2 -0.58 15.01 16.95
CA PHE A 2 -0.88 14.31 15.69
C PHE A 2 -0.68 12.81 15.88
N ASN A 3 -1.59 11.99 15.36
CA ASN A 3 -1.38 10.56 15.19
C ASN A 3 -2.22 10.08 14.01
N LEU A 4 -1.62 9.30 13.12
CA LEU A 4 -2.28 8.66 12.00
C LEU A 4 -2.06 7.16 12.14
N LYS A 5 -3.16 6.40 12.09
CA LYS A 5 -3.15 4.96 11.95
C LYS A 5 -3.89 4.60 10.68
N LYS A 6 -3.21 3.99 9.72
CA LYS A 6 -3.73 3.61 8.41
C LYS A 6 -3.68 2.09 8.29
N TYR A 7 -4.82 1.49 8.07
CA TYR A 7 -4.99 0.12 7.62
C TYR A 7 -5.08 0.13 6.10
N TYR A 8 -4.37 -0.80 5.48
CA TYR A 8 -4.37 -1.01 4.05
C TYR A 8 -4.60 -2.48 3.77
N PHE A 9 -5.48 -2.75 2.83
CA PHE A 9 -5.73 -4.07 2.28
C PHE A 9 -5.73 -3.96 0.77
N ASP A 10 -5.20 -4.96 0.09
CA ASP A 10 -5.30 -5.07 -1.35
C ASP A 10 -5.54 -6.50 -1.82
N GLY A 11 -5.93 -6.64 -3.07
CA GLY A 11 -6.11 -7.91 -3.74
C GLY A 11 -6.02 -7.74 -5.25
N ILE A 12 -5.46 -8.74 -5.92
CA ILE A 12 -5.57 -8.89 -7.38
C ILE A 12 -6.13 -10.28 -7.69
N ASP A 13 -7.23 -10.33 -8.45
CA ASP A 13 -7.82 -11.59 -8.90
C ASP A 13 -7.07 -12.19 -10.10
N LYS A 14 -7.47 -13.38 -10.54
CA LYS A 14 -6.83 -14.07 -11.67
C LYS A 14 -6.98 -13.34 -13.01
N GLN A 15 -7.93 -12.42 -13.12
CA GLN A 15 -8.16 -11.61 -14.30
C GLN A 15 -7.32 -10.31 -14.29
N GLY A 16 -6.64 -10.00 -13.19
CA GLY A 16 -5.89 -8.75 -13.05
C GLY A 16 -6.76 -7.58 -12.57
N ASN A 17 -7.96 -7.84 -12.07
CA ASN A 17 -8.74 -6.81 -11.38
C ASN A 17 -8.10 -6.53 -10.03
N ALA A 18 -7.79 -5.26 -9.77
CA ALA A 18 -7.17 -4.85 -8.53
C ALA A 18 -8.18 -4.15 -7.63
N LEU A 19 -8.13 -4.45 -6.34
CA LEU A 19 -8.86 -3.72 -5.31
C LEU A 19 -7.90 -3.24 -4.24
N ILE A 20 -8.16 -2.04 -3.73
CA ILE A 20 -7.42 -1.44 -2.63
C ILE A 20 -8.43 -0.89 -1.63
N LEU A 21 -8.34 -1.28 -0.37
CA LEU A 21 -9.19 -0.77 0.71
C LEU A 21 -8.33 -0.02 1.74
N TYR A 22 -8.82 1.15 2.14
CA TYR A 22 -8.22 1.95 3.20
C TYR A 22 -9.19 2.13 4.36
N TYR A 23 -8.65 2.04 5.57
CA TYR A 23 -9.25 2.66 6.75
C TYR A 23 -8.17 3.42 7.51
N ALA A 24 -8.34 4.72 7.67
CA ALA A 24 -7.45 5.57 8.44
C ALA A 24 -8.18 6.22 9.61
N GLU A 25 -7.46 6.42 10.69
CA GLU A 25 -7.87 7.21 11.83
C GLU A 25 -6.84 8.30 12.08
N LEU A 26 -7.22 9.54 11.81
CA LEU A 26 -6.42 10.71 12.11
C LEU A 26 -6.86 11.30 13.45
N LYS A 27 -5.93 11.37 14.40
CA LYS A 27 -6.07 12.13 15.64
C LYS A 27 -5.31 13.44 15.52
N LEU A 28 -6.03 14.55 15.62
CA LEU A 28 -5.46 15.88 15.49
C LEU A 28 -6.07 16.82 16.52
N PHE A 29 -5.23 17.40 17.39
CA PHE A 29 -5.66 18.32 18.47
C PHE A 29 -6.83 17.80 19.33
N GLY A 30 -6.91 16.49 19.56
CA GLY A 30 -7.97 15.85 20.35
C GLY A 30 -9.17 15.39 19.51
N PHE A 31 -9.31 15.86 18.27
CA PHE A 31 -10.32 15.36 17.34
C PHE A 31 -9.87 14.05 16.70
N LYS A 32 -10.83 13.15 16.47
CA LYS A 32 -10.63 11.86 15.80
C LYS A 32 -11.47 11.83 14.53
N ILE A 33 -10.80 11.76 13.39
CA ILE A 33 -11.39 11.81 12.05
C ILE A 33 -11.17 10.45 11.39
N PRO A 34 -12.22 9.60 11.30
CA PRO A 34 -12.14 8.36 10.53
C PRO A 34 -12.23 8.68 9.04
N TYR A 35 -11.53 7.89 8.24
CA TYR A 35 -11.59 7.92 6.79
C TYR A 35 -11.56 6.48 6.28
N SER A 36 -12.48 6.13 5.40
CA SER A 36 -12.45 4.84 4.70
C SER A 36 -12.66 5.08 3.22
N SER A 37 -11.96 4.31 2.40
CA SER A 37 -12.15 4.33 0.96
C SER A 37 -11.86 2.99 0.32
N PHE A 38 -12.29 2.84 -0.92
CA PHE A 38 -11.81 1.79 -1.78
C PHE A 38 -11.44 2.35 -3.15
N ILE A 39 -10.54 1.63 -3.83
CA ILE A 39 -10.26 1.78 -5.25
C ILE A 39 -10.51 0.42 -5.88
N LEU A 40 -11.30 0.37 -6.95
CA LEU A 40 -11.54 -0.81 -7.75
C LEU A 40 -11.08 -0.53 -9.19
N SER A 41 -10.08 -1.26 -9.66
CA SER A 41 -9.52 -1.14 -10.99
C SER A 41 -9.83 -2.40 -11.81
N LEU A 42 -10.86 -2.31 -12.65
CA LEU A 42 -11.30 -3.34 -13.57
C LEU A 42 -10.76 -3.01 -14.96
N ASP A 43 -9.90 -3.86 -15.52
CA ASP A 43 -9.18 -3.57 -16.76
C ASP A 43 -8.52 -2.17 -16.73
N GLU A 44 -8.92 -1.26 -17.62
CA GLU A 44 -8.47 0.14 -17.72
C GLU A 44 -9.39 1.14 -17.00
N THR A 45 -10.47 0.67 -16.37
CA THR A 45 -11.41 1.52 -15.63
C THR A 45 -11.08 1.50 -14.15
N THR A 46 -11.14 2.66 -13.49
CA THR A 46 -10.92 2.78 -12.05
C THR A 46 -12.05 3.56 -11.40
N GLU A 47 -12.63 2.98 -10.35
CA GLU A 47 -13.59 3.61 -9.46
C GLU A 47 -12.93 3.85 -8.09
N GLU A 48 -13.07 5.06 -7.54
CA GLU A 48 -12.62 5.39 -6.18
C GLU A 48 -13.75 6.07 -5.41
N ILE A 49 -14.09 5.53 -4.23
CA ILE A 49 -15.09 6.12 -3.33
C ILE A 49 -14.51 6.22 -1.93
N SER A 50 -14.72 7.38 -1.29
CA SER A 50 -14.33 7.62 0.09
C SER A 50 -15.49 8.13 0.96
N LYS A 51 -15.38 7.89 2.28
CA LYS A 51 -16.30 8.39 3.32
C LYS A 51 -15.54 8.70 4.60
N LEU A 52 -15.99 9.74 5.33
CA LEU A 52 -15.58 9.97 6.74
C LEU A 52 -16.37 9.07 7.70
N ARG A 53 -16.21 7.77 7.53
CA ARG A 53 -16.86 6.72 8.31
C ARG A 53 -15.82 5.69 8.71
N LYS A 54 -16.02 5.08 9.87
CA LYS A 54 -15.14 4.04 10.38
C LYS A 54 -15.44 2.72 9.68
N SER A 55 -14.40 1.99 9.25
CA SER A 55 -14.53 0.57 8.92
C SER A 55 -14.35 -0.30 10.16
N ILE A 56 -14.99 -1.46 10.17
CA ILE A 56 -14.76 -2.51 11.14
C ILE A 56 -13.62 -3.37 10.61
N ILE A 57 -12.57 -3.51 11.42
CA ILE A 57 -11.46 -4.42 11.16
C ILE A 57 -11.65 -5.63 12.08
N GLY A 58 -11.69 -6.83 11.51
CA GLY A 58 -11.91 -8.05 12.28
C GLY A 58 -10.71 -8.45 13.14
N LEU A 59 -10.87 -9.60 13.81
CA LEU A 59 -9.81 -10.21 14.61
C LEU A 59 -8.58 -10.45 13.73
N ASN A 60 -7.40 -10.30 14.33
CA ASN A 60 -6.10 -10.42 13.65
C ASN A 60 -5.86 -9.43 12.49
N ASN A 61 -6.72 -8.43 12.30
CA ASN A 61 -6.65 -7.47 11.19
C ASN A 61 -6.65 -8.12 9.80
N SER A 62 -7.34 -9.25 9.65
CA SER A 62 -7.49 -9.99 8.40
C SER A 62 -8.85 -9.79 7.73
N SER A 63 -9.70 -8.89 8.24
CA SER A 63 -10.97 -8.58 7.59
C SER A 63 -11.31 -7.11 7.66
N PHE A 64 -12.13 -6.68 6.70
CA PHE A 64 -12.56 -5.31 6.52
C PHE A 64 -14.06 -5.30 6.22
N SER A 65 -14.83 -4.44 6.89
CA SER A 65 -16.20 -4.15 6.46
C SER A 65 -16.58 -2.69 6.67
N ASN A 66 -17.39 -2.19 5.75
CA ASN A 66 -17.96 -0.85 5.79
C ASN A 66 -19.30 -0.81 5.06
N SER A 67 -20.39 -0.78 5.83
CA SER A 67 -21.76 -0.78 5.27
C SER A 67 -22.06 0.46 4.43
N SER A 68 -21.48 1.62 4.77
CA SER A 68 -21.68 2.86 4.00
C SER A 68 -20.99 2.87 2.63
N LEU A 69 -20.00 2.00 2.46
CA LEU A 69 -19.33 1.73 1.18
C LEU A 69 -19.86 0.47 0.51
N LYS A 70 -20.73 -0.32 1.17
CA LYS A 70 -21.20 -1.65 0.72
C LYS A 70 -20.04 -2.60 0.42
N ILE A 71 -19.09 -2.67 1.36
CA ILE A 71 -17.90 -3.52 1.25
C ILE A 71 -17.76 -4.43 2.46
N SER A 72 -17.42 -5.68 2.20
CA SER A 72 -16.93 -6.63 3.19
C SER A 72 -15.93 -7.59 2.57
N GLY A 73 -14.90 -7.99 3.30
CA GLY A 73 -13.98 -9.01 2.83
C GLY A 73 -13.03 -9.52 3.89
N ASN A 74 -12.36 -10.62 3.55
CA ASN A 74 -11.44 -11.35 4.41
C ASN A 74 -10.17 -11.70 3.62
N TRP A 75 -9.05 -11.78 4.34
CA TRP A 75 -7.72 -12.16 3.88
C TRP A 75 -7.24 -13.32 4.74
N ASP A 76 -7.44 -14.55 4.27
CA ASP A 76 -7.02 -15.73 5.01
C ASP A 76 -5.54 -16.04 4.74
N THR A 77 -4.74 -16.07 5.80
CA THR A 77 -3.30 -16.29 5.70
C THR A 77 -2.77 -17.26 6.74
N GLN A 78 -1.75 -18.00 6.32
CA GLN A 78 -0.87 -18.77 7.20
C GLN A 78 0.53 -18.14 7.28
N SER A 79 0.76 -17.00 6.65
CA SER A 79 2.05 -16.33 6.62
C SER A 79 2.30 -15.55 7.91
N HIS A 80 3.56 -15.49 8.34
CA HIS A 80 3.95 -14.71 9.51
C HIS A 80 4.00 -13.22 9.18
N SER A 81 3.53 -12.39 10.10
CA SER A 81 3.59 -10.93 9.98
C SER A 81 5.03 -10.42 9.97
N ILE A 82 5.27 -9.31 9.28
CA ILE A 82 6.55 -8.58 9.26
C ILE A 82 6.32 -7.25 9.98
N SER A 83 7.25 -6.83 10.84
CA SER A 83 7.13 -5.57 11.57
C SER A 83 8.45 -4.83 11.61
N GLU A 84 8.43 -3.55 11.23
CA GLU A 84 9.61 -2.68 11.22
C GLU A 84 9.28 -1.31 11.80
N VAL A 85 10.26 -0.72 12.46
CA VAL A 85 10.29 0.73 12.68
C VAL A 85 11.02 1.33 11.48
N LEU A 86 10.26 1.90 10.55
CA LEU A 86 10.84 2.45 9.31
C LEU A 86 11.62 3.74 9.57
N TRP A 87 11.23 4.50 10.61
CA TRP A 87 11.90 5.73 10.98
C TRP A 87 11.68 6.06 12.45
N GLN A 88 12.70 6.62 13.11
CA GLN A 88 12.59 7.16 14.46
C GLN A 88 13.56 8.32 14.66
N GLU A 89 13.05 9.43 15.19
CA GLU A 89 13.86 10.55 15.66
C GLU A 89 13.18 11.20 16.88
N ASN A 90 13.90 11.28 17.99
CA ASN A 90 13.35 11.71 19.28
C ASN A 90 12.08 10.88 19.62
N ASN A 91 10.95 11.58 19.83
CA ASN A 91 9.64 10.97 20.09
C ASN A 91 8.83 10.68 18.82
N SER A 92 9.34 11.00 17.63
CA SER A 92 8.64 10.83 16.36
C SER A 92 9.01 9.47 15.75
N LYS A 93 8.02 8.70 15.29
CA LYS A 93 8.26 7.35 14.74
C LYS A 93 7.25 6.96 13.65
N ILE A 94 7.70 6.10 12.75
CA ILE A 94 6.86 5.36 11.79
C ILE A 94 7.02 3.88 12.07
N ASN A 95 5.90 3.25 12.45
CA ASN A 95 5.81 1.81 12.62
C ASN A 95 5.04 1.24 11.43
N TRP A 96 5.62 0.25 10.77
CA TRP A 96 4.96 -0.53 9.75
C TRP A 96 4.81 -1.97 10.22
N ASN A 97 3.62 -2.52 10.04
CA ASN A 97 3.33 -3.91 10.33
C ASN A 97 2.59 -4.49 9.11
N CYS A 98 3.27 -5.30 8.32
CA CYS A 98 2.62 -6.16 7.34
C CYS A 98 1.99 -7.33 8.11
N ILE A 99 0.68 -7.27 8.27
CA ILE A 99 -0.08 -8.27 9.03
C ILE A 99 -0.26 -9.52 8.19
N VAL A 100 -0.58 -9.33 6.92
CA VAL A 100 -0.83 -10.40 5.96
C VAL A 100 0.05 -10.17 4.72
N PRO A 101 1.25 -10.76 4.66
CA PRO A 101 2.13 -10.64 3.49
C PRO A 101 1.54 -11.26 2.21
N LYS A 102 0.79 -12.36 2.37
CA LYS A 102 0.08 -13.06 1.30
C LYS A 102 -1.12 -13.79 1.89
N ALA A 103 -2.30 -13.59 1.31
CA ALA A 103 -3.53 -14.30 1.64
C ALA A 103 -4.31 -14.65 0.38
N GLU A 104 -5.13 -15.69 0.48
CA GLU A 104 -6.32 -15.77 -0.36
C GLU A 104 -7.33 -14.76 0.20
N PHE A 105 -7.83 -13.87 -0.66
CA PHE A 105 -8.85 -12.91 -0.28
C PHE A 105 -10.19 -13.26 -0.92
N GLU A 106 -11.25 -12.89 -0.22
CA GLU A 106 -12.62 -12.82 -0.74
C GLU A 106 -13.21 -11.47 -0.33
N VAL A 107 -13.62 -10.68 -1.31
CA VAL A 107 -14.18 -9.34 -1.08
C VAL A 107 -15.46 -9.19 -1.89
N GLU A 108 -16.51 -8.70 -1.23
CA GLU A 108 -17.75 -8.25 -1.84
C GLU A 108 -17.75 -6.70 -1.91
N ILE A 109 -17.98 -6.15 -3.09
CA ILE A 109 -18.20 -4.71 -3.31
C ILE A 109 -19.48 -4.55 -4.12
N ASN A 110 -20.47 -3.81 -3.61
CA ASN A 110 -21.74 -3.58 -4.32
C ASN A 110 -22.41 -4.87 -4.84
N ASN A 111 -22.36 -5.95 -4.06
CA ASN A 111 -22.88 -7.29 -4.39
C ASN A 111 -22.11 -8.02 -5.51
N GLN A 112 -20.92 -7.55 -5.88
CA GLN A 112 -20.00 -8.25 -6.77
C GLN A 112 -18.87 -8.87 -5.96
N MET A 113 -18.57 -10.14 -6.23
CA MET A 113 -17.52 -10.90 -5.55
C MET A 113 -16.21 -10.85 -6.33
N PHE A 114 -15.12 -10.69 -5.59
CA PHE A 114 -13.74 -10.76 -6.07
C PHE A 114 -12.93 -11.71 -5.19
N SER A 115 -12.04 -12.48 -5.80
CA SER A 115 -11.19 -13.43 -5.09
C SER A 115 -9.83 -13.61 -5.76
N GLY A 116 -8.77 -13.75 -4.98
CA GLY A 116 -7.42 -13.96 -5.48
C GLY A 116 -6.37 -13.78 -4.39
N LEU A 117 -5.17 -13.33 -4.78
CA LEU A 117 -4.09 -13.09 -3.83
C LEU A 117 -4.07 -11.64 -3.34
N GLY A 118 -3.96 -11.48 -2.03
CA GLY A 118 -4.05 -10.19 -1.36
C GLY A 118 -3.03 -10.02 -0.25
N TYR A 119 -2.99 -8.78 0.24
CA TYR A 119 -2.01 -8.28 1.20
C TYR A 119 -2.70 -7.34 2.20
N SER A 120 -2.22 -7.28 3.44
CA SER A 120 -2.66 -6.26 4.40
C SER A 120 -1.55 -5.76 5.31
N GLU A 121 -1.64 -4.48 5.67
CA GLU A 121 -0.71 -3.82 6.58
C GLU A 121 -1.37 -2.75 7.45
N ILE A 122 -0.62 -2.34 8.46
CA ILE A 122 -0.92 -1.22 9.34
C ILE A 122 0.31 -0.30 9.38
N LEU A 123 0.09 0.95 9.02
CA LEU A 123 1.06 2.03 9.17
C LEU A 123 0.62 2.97 10.31
N GLU A 124 1.50 3.19 11.28
CA GLU A 124 1.27 4.12 12.38
C GLU A 124 2.36 5.19 12.43
N MET A 125 1.94 6.45 12.51
CA MET A 125 2.85 7.58 12.72
C MET A 125 2.28 8.56 13.74
N ASN A 126 3.17 9.25 14.47
CA ASN A 126 2.81 10.21 15.51
C ASN A 126 3.31 11.65 15.23
N PHE A 127 3.64 11.92 13.98
CA PHE A 127 4.05 13.22 13.48
C PHE A 127 3.52 13.41 12.05
N VAL A 128 3.52 14.67 11.61
CA VAL A 128 2.96 15.06 10.32
C VAL A 128 3.83 14.61 9.14
N PRO A 129 3.25 14.10 8.03
CA PRO A 129 4.01 13.54 6.91
C PRO A 129 5.01 14.49 6.24
N TRP A 130 4.74 15.80 6.20
CA TRP A 130 5.63 16.80 5.59
C TRP A 130 6.88 17.13 6.43
N LYS A 131 7.08 16.46 7.56
CA LYS A 131 8.36 16.48 8.29
C LYS A 131 9.29 15.33 7.86
N MET A 132 8.81 14.41 7.04
CA MET A 132 9.63 13.31 6.54
C MET A 132 10.78 13.84 5.68
N PRO A 133 12.03 13.39 5.89
CA PRO A 133 13.18 13.81 5.10
C PRO A 133 13.30 13.05 3.76
N ILE A 134 12.16 12.80 3.09
CA ILE A 134 12.07 12.03 1.84
C ILE A 134 11.62 12.91 0.68
N SER A 135 12.15 12.64 -0.52
CA SER A 135 11.71 13.21 -1.79
C SER A 135 10.90 12.22 -2.62
N THR A 136 11.15 10.92 -2.44
CA THR A 136 10.44 9.87 -3.16
C THR A 136 10.21 8.66 -2.26
N LEU A 137 9.01 8.12 -2.32
CA LEU A 137 8.64 6.82 -1.77
C LEU A 137 8.37 5.88 -2.95
N LYS A 138 9.02 4.72 -2.98
CA LYS A 138 8.57 3.56 -3.78
C LYS A 138 8.14 2.47 -2.81
N TRP A 139 6.94 1.95 -3.00
CA TRP A 139 6.40 0.90 -2.14
C TRP A 139 5.59 -0.05 -2.99
N GLY A 140 5.80 -1.35 -2.86
CA GLY A 140 4.91 -2.30 -3.50
C GLY A 140 5.07 -3.70 -2.99
N ARG A 141 4.33 -4.58 -3.65
CA ARG A 141 4.37 -6.02 -3.42
C ARG A 141 4.17 -6.77 -4.72
N PHE A 142 4.75 -7.96 -4.81
CA PHE A 142 4.50 -8.98 -5.80
C PHE A 142 4.01 -10.24 -5.11
N LEU A 143 2.91 -10.81 -5.61
CA LEU A 143 2.37 -12.07 -5.15
C LEU A 143 2.22 -13.03 -6.32
N SER A 144 2.70 -14.24 -6.10
CA SER A 144 2.42 -15.42 -6.91
C SER A 144 2.03 -16.58 -5.99
N GLU A 145 1.75 -17.74 -6.60
CA GLU A 145 1.44 -18.96 -5.87
C GLU A 145 2.52 -19.28 -4.82
N ASN A 146 3.80 -19.20 -5.20
CA ASN A 146 4.91 -19.62 -4.35
C ASN A 146 5.71 -18.47 -3.73
N HIS A 147 5.58 -17.25 -4.25
CA HIS A 147 6.43 -16.14 -3.81
C HIS A 147 5.64 -14.91 -3.34
N THR A 148 6.26 -14.23 -2.39
CA THR A 148 5.84 -12.94 -1.84
C THR A 148 7.06 -12.06 -1.77
N ILE A 149 7.05 -10.95 -2.50
CA ILE A 149 8.10 -9.94 -2.46
C ILE A 149 7.45 -8.63 -2.06
N ILE A 150 7.98 -7.95 -1.04
CA ILE A 150 7.49 -6.66 -0.56
C ILE A 150 8.67 -5.71 -0.52
N TRP A 151 8.51 -4.49 -1.01
CA TRP A 151 9.58 -3.50 -0.99
C TRP A 151 9.12 -2.13 -0.51
N ILE A 152 10.03 -1.46 0.18
CA ILE A 152 9.90 -0.08 0.65
C ILE A 152 11.23 0.60 0.38
N GLU A 153 11.22 1.64 -0.44
CA GLU A 153 12.38 2.49 -0.73
C GLU A 153 12.03 3.95 -0.51
N TRP A 154 12.82 4.62 0.30
CA TRP A 154 12.81 6.06 0.49
C TRP A 154 14.07 6.65 -0.10
N ILE A 155 13.89 7.65 -0.95
CA ILE A 155 14.96 8.47 -1.50
C ILE A 155 14.86 9.85 -0.84
N GLY A 156 15.99 10.43 -0.46
CA GLY A 156 16.04 11.74 0.19
C GLY A 156 17.24 11.89 1.10
N LYS A 157 17.12 12.75 2.12
CA LYS A 157 18.21 13.03 3.07
C LYS A 157 18.49 11.87 4.02
N GLN A 158 17.48 11.05 4.30
CA GLN A 158 17.61 9.83 5.07
C GLN A 158 16.99 8.69 4.26
N PRO A 159 17.78 8.08 3.36
CA PRO A 159 17.27 7.00 2.52
C PRO A 159 17.03 5.74 3.36
N LEU A 160 16.08 4.93 2.89
CA LEU A 160 15.76 3.63 3.46
C LEU A 160 15.51 2.68 2.28
N LYS A 161 16.00 1.44 2.38
CA LYS A 161 15.61 0.38 1.45
C LYS A 161 15.41 -0.90 2.23
N LYS A 162 14.22 -1.49 2.11
CA LYS A 162 13.84 -2.76 2.72
C LYS A 162 13.13 -3.59 1.67
N VAL A 163 13.64 -4.79 1.40
CA VAL A 163 13.02 -5.75 0.48
C VAL A 163 12.89 -7.07 1.21
N PHE A 164 11.67 -7.56 1.33
CA PHE A 164 11.36 -8.84 1.95
C PHE A 164 10.97 -9.82 0.87
N TRP A 165 11.57 -11.01 0.89
CA TRP A 165 11.19 -12.12 0.02
C TRP A 165 10.82 -13.31 0.90
N ASN A 166 9.57 -13.75 0.81
CA ASN A 166 8.98 -14.82 1.63
C ASN A 166 9.21 -14.59 3.13
N GLY A 167 9.04 -13.34 3.57
CA GLY A 167 9.22 -12.91 4.95
C GLY A 167 10.67 -12.67 5.39
N LYS A 168 11.67 -12.93 4.53
CA LYS A 168 13.08 -12.72 4.85
C LYS A 168 13.58 -11.41 4.23
N LEU A 169 14.28 -10.60 5.01
CA LEU A 169 14.94 -9.40 4.51
C LEU A 169 16.08 -9.80 3.55
N ILE A 170 16.09 -9.19 2.37
CA ILE A 170 17.09 -9.40 1.32
C ILE A 170 17.88 -8.10 1.11
N GLU A 171 19.20 -8.24 1.05
CA GLU A 171 20.15 -7.16 0.77
C GLU A 171 20.55 -7.14 -0.71
N ASP A 172 21.29 -6.10 -1.13
CA ASP A 172 21.79 -5.93 -2.51
C ASP A 172 20.72 -6.00 -3.61
N VAL A 173 19.61 -5.29 -3.39
CA VAL A 173 18.49 -5.18 -4.32
C VAL A 173 18.46 -3.81 -5.01
N ASP A 174 18.36 -3.81 -6.33
CA ASP A 174 18.10 -2.62 -7.13
C ASP A 174 16.62 -2.56 -7.51
N ILE A 175 15.98 -1.42 -7.27
CA ILE A 175 14.57 -1.17 -7.58
C ILE A 175 14.53 -0.10 -8.67
N SER A 176 13.94 -0.45 -9.81
CA SER A 176 13.70 0.47 -10.92
C SER A 176 12.20 0.52 -11.23
N ASP A 177 11.83 1.30 -12.24
CA ASP A 177 10.41 1.48 -12.58
C ASP A 177 9.83 0.29 -13.34
N ASN A 178 10.69 -0.57 -13.91
CA ASN A 178 10.28 -1.72 -14.72
C ASN A 178 10.76 -3.08 -14.17
N GLU A 179 11.72 -3.08 -13.25
CA GLU A 179 12.23 -4.31 -12.65
C GLU A 179 12.79 -4.11 -11.24
N ILE A 180 12.78 -5.20 -10.47
CA ILE A 180 13.58 -5.36 -9.24
C ILE A 180 14.63 -6.44 -9.49
N HIS A 181 15.90 -6.10 -9.27
CA HIS A 181 17.03 -7.01 -9.49
C HIS A 181 17.69 -7.40 -8.16
N PHE A 182 17.71 -8.71 -7.90
CA PHE A 182 18.31 -9.35 -6.74
C PHE A 182 19.69 -9.87 -7.11
N LYS A 183 20.72 -9.04 -6.88
CA LYS A 183 22.09 -9.28 -7.41
C LYS A 183 22.68 -10.61 -6.99
N ASN A 184 22.57 -10.93 -5.71
CA ASN A 184 23.20 -12.12 -5.12
C ASN A 184 22.51 -13.43 -5.55
N GLN A 185 21.23 -13.37 -5.91
CA GLN A 185 20.46 -14.51 -6.41
C GLN A 185 20.43 -14.61 -7.94
N ASN A 186 21.03 -13.65 -8.67
CA ASN A 186 20.88 -13.50 -10.13
C ASN A 186 19.41 -13.64 -10.57
N THR A 187 18.52 -13.00 -9.82
CA THR A 187 17.06 -13.09 -10.00
C THR A 187 16.49 -11.72 -10.33
N LYS A 188 15.48 -11.68 -11.19
CA LYS A 188 14.76 -10.44 -11.54
C LYS A 188 13.27 -10.60 -11.36
N LEU A 189 12.60 -9.56 -10.89
CA LEU A 189 11.16 -9.41 -10.99
C LEU A 189 10.89 -8.35 -12.05
N LEU A 190 10.25 -8.73 -13.16
CA LEU A 190 9.90 -7.82 -14.26
C LEU A 190 8.44 -7.37 -14.15
N PHE A 191 8.20 -6.08 -14.37
CA PHE A 191 6.85 -5.52 -14.45
C PHE A 191 6.40 -5.46 -15.92
N GLU A 192 5.47 -6.33 -16.29
CA GLU A 192 4.92 -6.43 -17.64
C GLU A 192 3.67 -5.54 -17.76
N ASN A 193 3.65 -4.69 -18.79
CA ASN A 193 2.54 -3.80 -19.14
C ASN A 193 1.89 -3.10 -17.93
N PRO A 194 2.61 -2.23 -17.19
CA PRO A 194 2.04 -1.52 -16.06
C PRO A 194 0.79 -0.72 -16.43
N ILE A 195 -0.28 -0.89 -15.65
CA ILE A 195 -1.53 -0.14 -15.78
C ILE A 195 -1.62 0.84 -14.61
N SER A 196 -1.81 2.13 -14.92
CA SER A 196 -2.02 3.16 -13.91
C SER A 196 -3.40 3.01 -13.27
N ILE A 197 -3.42 2.85 -11.96
CA ILE A 197 -4.64 2.86 -11.13
C ILE A 197 -4.96 4.28 -10.69
N LYS A 198 -3.92 5.05 -10.35
CA LYS A 198 -4.04 6.40 -9.79
C LYS A 198 -2.82 7.19 -10.20
N ASP A 199 -3.02 8.41 -10.66
CA ASP A 199 -1.95 9.36 -10.95
C ASP A 199 -2.47 10.78 -10.70
N GLU A 200 -2.33 11.23 -9.46
CA GLU A 200 -2.92 12.48 -9.02
C GLU A 200 -2.10 13.17 -7.92
N LYS A 201 -2.44 14.43 -7.67
CA LYS A 201 -1.92 15.16 -6.51
C LYS A 201 -2.74 14.82 -5.27
N LEU A 202 -2.08 14.75 -4.11
CA LEU A 202 -2.75 14.53 -2.82
C LEU A 202 -3.82 15.59 -2.50
N LEU A 203 -3.75 16.77 -3.12
CA LEU A 203 -4.76 17.84 -3.00
C LEU A 203 -6.18 17.37 -3.35
N GLN A 204 -6.35 16.38 -4.24
CA GLN A 204 -7.69 15.92 -4.65
C GLN A 204 -8.48 15.31 -3.47
N ILE A 205 -7.81 14.66 -2.52
CA ILE A 205 -8.43 14.17 -1.28
C ILE A 205 -8.97 15.36 -0.45
N ALA A 206 -8.23 16.46 -0.43
CA ALA A 206 -8.62 17.66 0.29
C ALA A 206 -9.72 18.47 -0.43
N ASP A 207 -9.98 18.22 -1.72
CA ASP A 207 -11.14 18.79 -2.44
C ASP A 207 -12.45 18.12 -2.00
N SER A 208 -12.41 16.81 -1.73
CA SER A 208 -13.55 16.08 -1.15
C SER A 208 -13.84 16.51 0.30
N TYR A 209 -12.81 16.96 1.03
CA TYR A 209 -12.91 17.38 2.43
C TYR A 209 -12.14 18.69 2.70
N PRO A 210 -12.67 19.86 2.31
CA PRO A 210 -11.94 21.14 2.32
C PRO A 210 -11.38 21.55 3.68
N PHE A 211 -12.03 21.17 4.78
CA PHE A 211 -11.55 21.44 6.14
C PHE A 211 -10.17 20.81 6.41
N LEU A 212 -9.78 19.76 5.67
CA LEU A 212 -8.46 19.16 5.76
C LEU A 212 -7.36 20.10 5.27
N LYS A 213 -7.62 20.98 4.30
CA LYS A 213 -6.62 21.93 3.77
C LYS A 213 -6.04 22.85 4.84
N ILE A 214 -6.79 23.11 5.93
CA ILE A 214 -6.33 23.91 7.07
C ILE A 214 -5.19 23.20 7.82
N PHE A 215 -5.18 21.86 7.80
CA PHE A 215 -4.25 21.06 8.58
C PHE A 215 -2.99 20.65 7.82
N PHE A 216 -3.03 20.62 6.49
CA PHE A 216 -1.91 20.20 5.64
C PHE A 216 -1.16 21.41 5.07
N LYS A 217 0.16 21.33 4.98
CA LYS A 217 0.94 22.36 4.25
C LYS A 217 0.59 22.30 2.75
N ASN A 218 0.34 23.46 2.14
CA ASN A 218 0.01 23.57 0.71
C ASN A 218 1.04 22.91 -0.22
N LYS A 219 2.34 22.99 0.12
CA LYS A 219 3.39 22.30 -0.64
C LYS A 219 3.20 20.79 -0.62
N PHE A 220 2.99 20.22 0.57
CA PHE A 220 2.77 18.78 0.73
C PHE A 220 1.56 18.27 -0.04
N LEU A 221 0.49 19.06 -0.14
CA LEU A 221 -0.68 18.69 -0.96
C LEU A 221 -0.39 18.64 -2.47
N ASN A 222 0.70 19.26 -2.94
CA ASN A 222 1.15 19.13 -4.32
C ASN A 222 1.96 17.86 -4.59
N SER A 223 2.27 17.06 -3.57
CA SER A 223 2.89 15.75 -3.75
C SER A 223 2.03 14.91 -4.68
N ARG A 224 2.68 14.15 -5.57
CA ARG A 224 2.02 13.36 -6.62
C ARG A 224 2.12 11.89 -6.26
N GLU A 225 0.98 11.22 -6.17
CA GLU A 225 0.85 9.79 -5.92
C GLU A 225 0.54 9.08 -7.23
N MET A 226 1.35 8.08 -7.57
CA MET A 226 1.17 7.22 -8.73
C MET A 226 1.07 5.78 -8.25
N LYS A 227 0.00 5.06 -8.60
CA LYS A 227 -0.20 3.65 -8.28
C LYS A 227 -0.38 2.85 -9.55
N PHE A 228 0.20 1.66 -9.57
CA PHE A 228 0.21 0.77 -10.71
C PHE A 228 -0.13 -0.65 -10.29
N LYS A 229 -0.86 -1.35 -11.15
CA LYS A 229 -0.88 -2.82 -11.18
C LYS A 229 -0.11 -3.29 -12.40
N SER A 230 0.49 -4.47 -12.33
CA SER A 230 1.22 -5.06 -13.43
C SER A 230 1.19 -6.57 -13.30
N GLN A 231 0.98 -7.26 -14.41
CA GLN A 231 1.40 -8.66 -14.48
C GLN A 231 2.91 -8.69 -14.32
N SER A 232 3.44 -9.62 -13.56
CA SER A 232 4.87 -9.62 -13.27
C SER A 232 5.43 -11.02 -13.29
N THR A 233 6.69 -11.11 -13.72
CA THR A 233 7.39 -12.38 -13.89
C THR A 233 8.64 -12.36 -13.03
N LEU A 234 8.69 -13.25 -12.06
CA LEU A 234 9.88 -13.54 -11.26
C LEU A 234 10.74 -14.55 -12.03
N ILE A 235 11.90 -14.11 -12.51
CA ILE A 235 12.85 -14.91 -13.29
C ILE A 235 14.02 -15.28 -12.39
N ASN A 236 14.08 -16.54 -12.00
CA ASN A 236 15.21 -17.16 -11.32
C ASN A 236 16.10 -17.87 -12.38
N PRO A 237 17.33 -18.29 -12.02
CA PRO A 237 18.20 -19.03 -12.95
C PRO A 237 17.60 -20.33 -13.50
N GLU A 238 16.70 -20.96 -12.75
CA GLU A 238 16.14 -22.29 -13.09
C GLU A 238 14.70 -22.23 -13.62
N ASN A 239 13.93 -21.21 -13.25
CA ASN A 239 12.51 -21.13 -13.56
C ASN A 239 12.02 -19.68 -13.63
N SER A 240 10.82 -19.50 -14.18
CA SER A 240 10.08 -18.25 -14.09
C SER A 240 8.71 -18.49 -13.48
N GLU A 241 8.23 -17.54 -12.70
CA GLU A 241 6.90 -17.60 -12.10
C GLU A 241 6.14 -16.31 -12.32
N ASN A 242 4.89 -16.45 -12.75
CA ASN A 242 3.99 -15.33 -12.99
C ASN A 242 3.21 -15.00 -11.72
N GLY A 243 2.92 -13.72 -11.56
CA GLY A 243 2.05 -13.20 -10.52
C GLY A 243 1.66 -11.76 -10.83
N PHE A 244 1.26 -11.03 -9.81
CA PHE A 244 0.90 -9.63 -9.96
C PHE A 244 1.65 -8.76 -8.98
N SER A 245 2.14 -7.64 -9.49
CA SER A 245 2.66 -6.54 -8.69
C SER A 245 1.61 -5.45 -8.52
N LEU A 246 1.51 -4.95 -7.30
CA LEU A 246 0.79 -3.71 -6.98
C LEU A 246 1.77 -2.79 -6.27
N TYR A 247 1.97 -1.59 -6.81
CA TYR A 247 3.02 -0.72 -6.35
C TYR A 247 2.71 0.75 -6.58
N GLU A 248 3.41 1.59 -5.84
CA GLU A 248 3.27 3.03 -5.90
C GLU A 248 4.63 3.72 -5.94
N THR A 249 4.62 4.88 -6.58
CA THR A 249 5.66 5.89 -6.43
C THR A 249 4.98 7.18 -6.03
N VAL A 250 5.49 7.82 -4.99
CA VAL A 250 4.99 9.10 -4.54
C VAL A 250 6.13 10.09 -4.50
N LEU A 251 5.94 11.20 -5.19
CA LEU A 251 6.87 12.32 -5.28
C LEU A 251 6.49 13.35 -4.22
N TRP A 252 7.36 13.53 -3.23
CA TRP A 252 7.14 14.37 -2.07
C TRP A 252 7.49 15.83 -2.37
N GLU A 253 6.57 16.73 -2.09
CA GLU A 253 6.76 18.18 -2.14
C GLU A 253 6.81 18.75 -0.71
N ILE A 254 7.92 19.37 -0.30
CA ILE A 254 8.14 19.84 1.10
C ILE A 254 8.27 21.37 1.17
#